data_AF-A0A7V5R3L1-F1
#
_entry.id   AF-A0A7V5R3L1-F1
#
_cell.length_a   1.000
_cell.length_b   1.000
_cell.length_c   1.000
_cell.angle_alpha   90.00
_cell.angle_beta   90.00
_cell.angle_gamma   90.00
#
_symmetry.space_group_name_H-M   'P 1'
#
loop_
_entity.id
_entity.type
_entity.pdbx_description
1 polymer ?
#
loop_
_entity_poly.entity_id
_entity_poly.type
_entity_poly.pdbx_seq_one_letter_code
_entity_poly.pdbx_strand_id
1 'polypeptide(L)'
;MPFVELKKMIKGRVYLSSSLLDDISPLFVDHSGTQIKLAHPFILPKNRQAVFNRIIPWLRSRKIPLQRQRILGQTYYACMMLGKGLMHIKRHFYRDYLMDALDHGNAKAIFSINYPRLSYGPGQRYLAKGAFILKKNDDGKTSATWIVPHL
;
A
#
# COMPACT_ATOMS: atom_id res chain seq x y z
N MET A 1 -16.28 18.54 -17.78
CA MET A 1 -16.07 19.69 -16.85
C MET A 1 -17.10 19.55 -15.75
N PRO A 2 -16.70 19.40 -14.47
CA PRO A 2 -16.44 20.56 -13.59
C PRO A 2 -15.40 20.27 -12.46
N PHE A 3 -14.11 20.43 -12.72
CA PHE A 3 -13.06 20.38 -11.67
C PHE A 3 -12.33 21.73 -11.52
N VAL A 4 -12.65 22.72 -12.36
CA VAL A 4 -11.88 23.96 -12.51
C VAL A 4 -12.21 24.99 -11.42
N GLU A 5 -13.32 24.86 -10.70
CA GLU A 5 -13.80 25.87 -9.73
C GLU A 5 -13.35 25.69 -8.27
N LEU A 6 -12.67 24.60 -7.89
CA LEU A 6 -12.09 24.47 -6.54
C LEU A 6 -10.85 25.38 -6.31
N LYS A 7 -10.53 26.26 -7.28
CA LYS A 7 -9.29 27.02 -7.35
C LYS A 7 -9.18 28.19 -6.36
N LYS A 8 -10.24 28.58 -5.68
CA LYS A 8 -10.21 29.69 -4.71
C LYS A 8 -11.21 29.42 -3.58
N MET A 9 -10.74 28.97 -2.41
CA MET A 9 -11.34 29.32 -1.10
C MET A 9 -10.75 28.56 0.10
N ILE A 10 -9.97 27.49 -0.09
CA ILE A 10 -9.50 26.69 1.06
C ILE A 10 -8.17 27.23 1.57
N LYS A 11 -8.20 28.11 2.57
CA LYS A 11 -7.00 28.40 3.39
C LYS A 11 -6.85 27.31 4.45
N GLY A 12 -5.67 26.68 4.55
CA GLY A 12 -5.39 25.66 5.56
C GLY A 12 -4.69 24.42 5.04
N ARG A 13 -4.79 23.31 5.79
CA ARG A 13 -4.18 22.02 5.45
C ARG A 13 -5.20 21.14 4.73
N VAL A 14 -4.87 20.72 3.52
CA VAL A 14 -5.71 19.82 2.71
C VAL A 14 -5.02 18.48 2.58
N TYR A 15 -5.73 17.40 2.91
CA TYR A 15 -5.25 16.04 2.75
C TYR A 15 -5.94 15.40 1.56
N LEU A 16 -5.17 14.92 0.59
CA LEU A 16 -5.66 14.26 -0.61
C LEU A 16 -5.24 12.79 -0.64
N SER A 17 -6.10 11.90 -1.13
CA SER A 17 -5.76 10.48 -1.26
C SER A 17 -5.03 10.22 -2.58
N SER A 18 -3.75 9.85 -2.50
CA SER A 18 -2.93 9.53 -3.69
C SER A 18 -3.47 8.38 -4.54
N SER A 19 -4.33 7.51 -4.00
CA SER A 19 -4.89 6.38 -4.76
C SER A 19 -6.08 6.75 -5.64
N LEU A 20 -6.64 7.95 -5.44
CA LEU A 20 -7.75 8.50 -6.23
C LEU A 20 -7.25 9.48 -7.31
N LEU A 21 -5.93 9.68 -7.35
CA LEU A 21 -5.28 10.64 -8.23
C LEU A 21 -4.54 9.85 -9.31
N ASP A 22 -4.86 10.13 -10.57
CA ASP A 22 -4.20 9.49 -11.72
C ASP A 22 -2.73 9.93 -11.85
N ASP A 23 -2.43 11.17 -11.42
CA ASP A 23 -1.07 11.70 -11.29
C ASP A 23 -0.92 12.48 -9.98
N ILE A 24 0.20 12.25 -9.31
CA ILE A 24 0.55 12.83 -8.01
C ILE A 24 1.38 14.13 -8.21
N SER A 25 1.96 14.30 -9.40
CA SER A 25 2.84 15.40 -9.78
C SER A 25 2.17 16.79 -9.79
N PRO A 26 0.93 16.97 -10.30
CA PRO A 26 0.34 18.30 -10.46
C PRO A 26 -0.27 18.88 -9.17
N LEU A 27 -0.22 18.16 -8.04
CA LEU A 27 -0.97 18.53 -6.83
C LEU A 27 -0.21 19.42 -5.86
N PHE A 28 1.04 19.75 -6.18
CA PHE A 28 1.84 20.67 -5.39
C PHE A 28 1.92 22.06 -6.01
N VAL A 29 0.94 22.44 -6.82
CA VAL A 29 0.79 23.84 -7.23
C VAL A 29 0.37 24.62 -6.00
N ASP A 30 1.32 25.37 -5.42
CA ASP A 30 1.08 26.24 -4.29
C ASP A 30 -0.01 27.26 -4.66
N HIS A 31 -1.16 27.12 -4.03
CA HIS A 31 -2.15 28.18 -3.96
C HIS A 31 -1.88 28.95 -2.68
N SER A 32 -1.64 30.26 -2.80
CA SER A 32 -1.21 31.13 -1.71
C SER A 32 -2.00 30.88 -0.41
N GLY A 33 -1.37 30.18 0.55
CA GLY A 33 -1.93 29.86 1.86
C GLY A 33 -2.53 28.45 2.04
N THR A 34 -2.43 27.56 1.06
CA THR A 34 -2.96 26.17 1.15
C THR A 34 -1.81 25.17 1.21
N GLN A 35 -1.69 24.44 2.32
CA GLN A 35 -0.71 23.37 2.44
C GLN A 35 -1.33 22.03 2.03
N ILE A 36 -1.00 21.55 0.83
CA ILE A 36 -1.48 20.27 0.32
C ILE A 36 -0.56 19.15 0.82
N LYS A 37 -1.19 18.11 1.40
CA LYS A 37 -0.55 16.88 1.84
C LYS A 37 -1.22 15.68 1.19
N LEU A 38 -0.46 14.65 0.86
CA LEU A 38 -1.00 13.45 0.23
C LEU A 38 -0.91 12.26 1.18
N ALA A 39 -2.02 11.59 1.39
CA ALA A 39 -2.06 10.28 2.04
C ALA A 39 -1.77 9.20 1.00
N HIS A 40 -0.69 8.44 1.23
CA HIS A 40 -0.23 7.36 0.37
C HIS A 40 -0.05 6.05 1.15
N PRO A 41 -1.01 5.10 1.06
CA PRO A 41 -1.01 3.89 1.88
C PRO A 41 -0.04 2.80 1.40
N PHE A 42 0.71 3.03 0.34
CA PHE A 42 1.55 2.02 -0.31
C PHE A 42 3.05 2.31 -0.21
N ILE A 43 3.87 1.36 -0.63
CA ILE A 43 5.29 1.59 -0.87
C ILE A 43 5.44 2.70 -1.89
N LEU A 44 6.34 3.65 -1.59
CA LEU A 44 6.65 4.78 -2.46
C LEU A 44 7.06 4.29 -3.87
N PRO A 45 6.67 5.00 -4.95
CA PRO A 45 6.89 4.57 -6.32
C PRO A 45 8.34 4.13 -6.63
N LYS A 46 9.33 4.87 -6.11
CA LYS A 46 10.76 4.58 -6.28
C LYS A 46 11.15 3.17 -5.82
N ASN A 47 10.54 2.68 -4.74
CA ASN A 47 10.88 1.38 -4.15
C ASN A 47 9.97 0.26 -4.67
N ARG A 48 8.75 0.59 -5.14
CA ARG A 48 7.76 -0.40 -5.58
C ARG A 48 8.28 -1.27 -6.72
N GLN A 49 8.88 -0.67 -7.75
CA GLN A 49 9.34 -1.42 -8.93
C GLN A 49 10.43 -2.44 -8.57
N ALA A 50 11.37 -2.07 -7.69
CA ALA A 50 12.43 -2.96 -7.24
C ALA A 50 11.88 -4.20 -6.50
N VAL A 51 10.85 -4.02 -5.66
CA VAL A 51 10.19 -5.15 -4.98
C VAL A 51 9.36 -5.98 -5.95
N PHE A 52 8.64 -5.33 -6.88
CA PHE A 52 7.83 -6.02 -7.89
C PHE A 52 8.66 -6.89 -8.83
N ASN A 53 9.88 -6.47 -9.18
CA ASN A 53 10.80 -7.24 -10.01
C ASN A 53 11.09 -8.65 -9.48
N ARG A 54 10.97 -8.88 -8.16
CA ARG A 54 11.19 -10.19 -7.53
C ARG A 54 10.15 -11.24 -7.96
N ILE A 55 8.94 -10.83 -8.30
CA ILE A 55 7.85 -11.76 -8.67
C ILE A 55 7.65 -11.90 -10.17
N ILE A 56 8.26 -11.04 -10.98
CA ILE A 56 8.13 -11.08 -12.44
C ILE A 56 8.48 -12.47 -13.01
N PRO A 57 9.58 -13.15 -12.59
CA PRO A 57 9.90 -14.47 -13.11
C PRO A 57 8.79 -15.50 -12.82
N TRP A 58 8.22 -15.46 -11.60
CA TRP A 58 7.13 -16.34 -11.20
C TRP A 58 5.84 -16.03 -11.97
N LEU A 59 5.49 -14.75 -12.15
CA LEU A 59 4.31 -14.36 -12.94
C LEU A 59 4.45 -14.83 -14.40
N ARG A 60 5.63 -14.66 -14.99
CA ARG A 60 5.91 -15.10 -16.37
C ARG A 60 5.84 -16.62 -16.52
N SER A 61 6.38 -17.39 -15.57
CA SER A 61 6.29 -18.86 -15.62
C SER A 61 4.85 -19.37 -15.54
N ARG A 62 3.95 -18.59 -14.93
CA ARG A 62 2.51 -18.84 -14.87
C ARG A 62 1.72 -18.19 -16.01
N LYS A 63 2.38 -17.56 -16.99
CA LYS A 63 1.76 -16.81 -18.09
C LYS A 63 0.78 -15.74 -17.62
N ILE A 64 1.03 -15.15 -16.44
CA ILE A 64 0.19 -14.09 -15.88
C ILE A 64 0.60 -12.75 -16.49
N PRO A 65 -0.34 -12.02 -17.11
CA PRO A 65 -0.08 -10.70 -17.67
C PRO A 65 0.37 -9.69 -16.59
N LEU A 66 1.35 -8.81 -16.90
CA LEU A 66 1.99 -7.91 -15.93
C LEU A 66 1.26 -6.55 -15.72
N GLN A 67 -0.02 -6.44 -16.09
CA GLN A 67 -0.80 -5.21 -15.91
C GLN A 67 -1.27 -5.04 -14.46
N ARG A 68 -1.56 -3.79 -14.08
CA ARG A 68 -2.10 -3.45 -12.75
C ARG A 68 -1.27 -4.06 -11.60
N GLN A 69 0.03 -3.73 -11.56
CA GLN A 69 1.01 -4.25 -10.59
C GLN A 69 0.51 -4.29 -9.13
N ARG A 70 -0.30 -3.29 -8.72
CA ARG A 70 -0.90 -3.25 -7.38
C ARG A 70 -1.78 -4.47 -7.11
N ILE A 71 -2.72 -4.76 -8.01
CA ILE A 71 -3.64 -5.89 -7.86
C ILE A 71 -2.83 -7.19 -7.89
N LEU A 72 -1.91 -7.34 -8.85
CA LEU A 72 -1.04 -8.52 -8.93
C LEU A 72 -0.26 -8.76 -7.64
N GLY A 73 0.34 -7.72 -7.06
CA GLY A 73 1.09 -7.86 -5.82
C GLY A 73 0.22 -8.21 -4.61
N GLN A 74 -1.02 -7.70 -4.55
CA GLN A 74 -1.98 -8.07 -3.49
C GLN A 74 -2.44 -9.51 -3.63
N THR A 75 -2.78 -9.92 -4.85
CA THR A 75 -3.21 -11.30 -5.14
C THR A 75 -2.08 -12.29 -4.89
N TYR A 76 -0.88 -11.99 -5.38
CA TYR A 76 0.30 -12.81 -5.11
C TYR A 76 0.53 -12.99 -3.60
N TYR A 77 0.48 -11.90 -2.84
CA TYR A 77 0.58 -11.94 -1.39
C TYR A 77 -0.47 -12.85 -0.75
N ALA A 78 -1.74 -12.67 -1.12
CA ALA A 78 -2.85 -13.46 -0.59
C ALA A 78 -2.67 -14.97 -0.88
N CYS A 79 -2.32 -15.32 -2.12
CA CYS A 79 -2.06 -16.71 -2.52
C CYS A 79 -0.88 -17.32 -1.76
N MET A 80 0.23 -16.58 -1.60
CA MET A 80 1.39 -17.08 -0.87
C MET A 80 1.09 -17.26 0.62
N MET A 81 0.31 -16.37 1.23
CA MET A 81 -0.10 -16.52 2.63
C MET A 81 -1.06 -17.69 2.80
N LEU A 82 -2.05 -17.83 1.94
CA LEU A 82 -2.99 -18.95 1.97
C LEU A 82 -2.26 -20.29 1.80
N GLY A 83 -1.38 -20.38 0.80
CA GLY A 83 -0.58 -21.58 0.57
C GLY A 83 0.29 -21.95 1.78
N LYS A 84 0.91 -20.96 2.42
CA LYS A 84 1.65 -21.18 3.68
C LYS A 84 0.76 -21.68 4.80
N GLY A 85 -0.40 -21.06 5.02
CA GLY A 85 -1.37 -21.51 6.02
C GLY A 85 -1.80 -22.97 5.79
N LEU A 86 -2.15 -23.31 4.55
CA LEU A 86 -2.55 -24.67 4.17
C LEU A 86 -1.44 -25.71 4.41
N MET A 87 -0.17 -25.38 4.15
CA MET A 87 0.96 -26.27 4.46
C MET A 87 1.09 -26.56 5.96
N HIS A 88 0.68 -25.64 6.83
CA HIS A 88 0.75 -25.81 8.28
C HIS A 88 -0.47 -26.54 8.87
N ILE A 89 -1.63 -26.48 8.21
CA ILE A 89 -2.87 -27.12 8.68
C ILE A 89 -2.80 -28.66 8.68
N LYS A 90 -2.04 -29.26 7.75
CA LYS A 90 -1.94 -30.72 7.57
C LYS A 90 -3.32 -31.38 7.42
N ARG A 91 -3.81 -32.07 8.45
CA ARG A 91 -5.09 -32.83 8.45
C ARG A 91 -6.25 -32.08 9.11
N HIS A 92 -6.00 -30.89 9.66
CA HIS A 92 -6.95 -30.16 10.51
C HIS A 92 -7.69 -29.06 9.75
N PHE A 93 -8.49 -29.43 8.76
CA PHE A 93 -9.19 -28.50 7.87
C PHE A 93 -10.39 -27.81 8.53
N TYR A 94 -10.14 -26.93 9.49
CA TYR A 94 -11.13 -26.03 10.04
C TYR A 94 -10.59 -24.60 10.09
N ARG A 95 -11.52 -23.65 9.99
CA ARG A 95 -11.22 -22.22 9.81
C ARG A 95 -10.30 -21.69 10.90
N ASP A 96 -10.56 -21.99 12.16
CA ASP A 96 -9.83 -21.34 13.25
C ASP A 96 -8.36 -21.77 13.28
N TYR A 97 -8.07 -23.04 12.98
CA TYR A 97 -6.69 -23.51 12.83
C TYR A 97 -5.97 -22.88 11.63
N LEU A 98 -6.68 -22.65 10.51
CA LEU A 98 -6.12 -21.88 9.40
C LEU A 98 -5.73 -20.47 9.86
N MET A 99 -6.60 -19.82 10.63
CA MET A 99 -6.38 -18.46 11.09
C MET A 99 -5.21 -18.40 12.08
N ASP A 100 -5.09 -19.37 12.98
CA ASP A 100 -3.96 -19.48 13.90
C ASP A 100 -2.64 -19.75 13.17
N ALA A 101 -2.66 -20.65 12.18
CA ALA A 101 -1.51 -20.95 11.33
C ALA A 101 -1.06 -19.72 10.53
N LEU A 102 -2.02 -18.92 10.05
CA LEU A 102 -1.71 -17.64 9.43
C LEU A 102 -1.13 -16.68 10.48
N ASP A 103 -1.70 -16.54 11.67
CA ASP A 103 -1.23 -15.58 12.69
C ASP A 103 0.22 -15.84 13.14
N HIS A 104 0.68 -17.10 13.19
CA HIS A 104 2.04 -17.49 13.60
C HIS A 104 3.14 -17.37 12.52
N GLY A 105 2.79 -17.16 11.25
CA GLY A 105 3.77 -17.22 10.15
C GLY A 105 4.77 -16.05 10.11
N ASN A 106 6.06 -16.30 10.39
CA ASN A 106 7.10 -15.25 10.47
C ASN A 106 7.56 -14.62 9.13
N ALA A 107 7.23 -15.22 7.99
CA ALA A 107 7.75 -14.79 6.67
C ALA A 107 6.84 -13.79 5.91
N LYS A 108 5.96 -13.08 6.63
CA LYS A 108 4.91 -12.24 6.03
C LYS A 108 5.47 -11.07 5.22
N ALA A 109 6.52 -10.39 5.69
CA ALA A 109 7.01 -9.18 5.02
C ALA A 109 7.64 -9.42 3.64
N ILE A 110 8.28 -10.58 3.43
CA ILE A 110 9.08 -10.88 2.24
C ILE A 110 8.23 -10.90 0.96
N PHE A 111 6.97 -11.32 1.07
CA PHE A 111 6.04 -11.38 -0.06
C PHE A 111 5.27 -10.08 -0.28
N SER A 112 5.37 -9.10 0.62
CA SER A 112 4.65 -7.83 0.47
C SER A 112 5.32 -6.96 -0.57
N ILE A 113 4.54 -6.58 -1.59
CA ILE A 113 5.01 -5.71 -2.68
C ILE A 113 4.40 -4.32 -2.58
N ASN A 114 3.23 -4.22 -1.96
CA ASN A 114 2.45 -2.99 -1.93
C ASN A 114 2.55 -2.25 -0.61
N TYR A 115 2.87 -2.92 0.50
CA TYR A 115 2.82 -2.34 1.83
C TYR A 115 4.19 -2.38 2.51
N PRO A 116 4.70 -1.23 2.99
CA PRO A 116 6.04 -1.14 3.58
C PRO A 116 6.10 -1.72 5.00
N ARG A 117 5.01 -1.61 5.76
CA ARG A 117 4.90 -2.08 7.13
C ARG A 117 3.65 -2.93 7.24
N LEU A 118 3.86 -4.22 7.44
CA LEU A 118 2.77 -5.15 7.68
C LEU A 118 2.38 -5.11 9.14
N SER A 119 1.09 -5.31 9.39
CA SER A 119 0.52 -5.30 10.71
C SER A 119 -0.43 -6.49 10.79
N TYR A 120 0.05 -7.68 11.09
CA TYR A 120 -0.80 -8.89 11.12
C TYR A 120 -0.56 -9.67 12.41
N GLY A 121 -1.62 -10.22 13.00
CA GLY A 121 -1.55 -11.00 14.23
C GLY A 121 -2.94 -11.30 14.80
N PRO A 122 -3.00 -11.98 15.96
CA PRO A 122 -4.26 -12.33 16.62
C PRO A 122 -5.18 -11.13 16.77
N GLY A 123 -6.45 -11.27 16.37
CA GLY A 123 -7.43 -10.19 16.40
C GLY A 123 -7.21 -9.07 15.36
N GLN A 124 -6.14 -9.10 14.57
CA GLN A 124 -5.81 -8.08 13.58
C GLN A 124 -5.89 -8.61 12.15
N ARG A 125 -7.00 -8.31 11.48
CA ARG A 125 -7.29 -8.80 10.11
C ARG A 125 -7.00 -7.78 9.00
N TYR A 126 -6.30 -6.69 9.31
CA TYR A 126 -5.85 -5.69 8.34
C TYR A 126 -4.37 -5.85 8.04
N LEU A 127 -3.99 -6.04 6.78
CA LEU A 127 -2.60 -6.29 6.41
C LEU A 127 -1.65 -5.12 6.73
N ALA A 128 -2.13 -3.89 6.64
CA ALA A 128 -1.40 -2.67 7.00
C ALA A 128 -2.41 -1.62 7.49
N LYS A 129 -2.02 -0.82 8.50
CA LYS A 129 -2.87 0.23 9.09
C LYS A 129 -2.39 1.66 8.85
N GLY A 130 -1.20 1.84 8.29
CA GLY A 130 -0.60 3.16 8.12
C GLY A 130 -0.59 3.67 6.68
N ALA A 131 -0.19 4.93 6.55
CA ALA A 131 0.05 5.58 5.27
C ALA A 131 1.21 6.57 5.39
N PHE A 132 1.89 6.82 4.27
CA PHE A 132 2.78 7.97 4.16
C PHE A 132 1.96 9.24 4.01
N ILE A 133 2.33 10.28 4.77
CA ILE A 133 1.95 11.65 4.48
C ILE A 133 3.09 12.27 3.67
N LEU A 134 2.81 12.57 2.41
CA LEU A 134 3.73 13.27 1.52
C LEU A 134 3.46 14.76 1.60
N LYS A 135 4.53 15.55 1.73
CA LYS A 135 4.47 17.01 1.65
C LYS A 135 5.65 17.50 0.80
N LYS A 136 5.44 18.59 0.05
CA LYS A 136 6.55 19.31 -0.57
C LYS A 136 7.13 20.27 0.47
N ASN A 137 8.45 20.25 0.60
CA ASN A 137 9.19 21.20 1.44
C ASN A 137 9.48 22.47 0.61
N ASP A 138 9.86 23.54 1.31
CA ASP A 138 10.21 24.83 0.70
C ASP A 138 11.36 24.70 -0.32
N ASP A 139 12.28 23.74 -0.10
CA ASP A 139 13.37 23.39 -1.03
C ASP A 139 12.91 22.64 -2.30
N GLY A 140 11.60 22.47 -2.50
CA GLY A 140 11.01 21.72 -3.62
C GLY A 140 11.08 20.19 -3.51
N LYS A 141 11.80 19.65 -2.51
CA LYS A 141 11.89 18.21 -2.24
C LYS A 141 10.60 17.67 -1.61
N THR A 142 10.21 16.45 -1.96
CA THR A 142 9.10 15.76 -1.30
C THR A 142 9.60 15.00 -0.08
N SER A 143 9.06 15.31 1.10
CA SER A 143 9.26 14.50 2.31
C SER A 143 8.09 13.54 2.51
N ALA A 144 8.40 12.36 3.04
CA ALA A 144 7.43 11.29 3.27
C ALA A 144 7.55 10.80 4.72
N THR A 145 6.45 10.87 5.47
CA THR A 145 6.42 10.42 6.87
C THR A 145 5.37 9.33 7.03
N TRP A 146 5.76 8.15 7.51
CA TRP A 146 4.80 7.08 7.80
C TRP A 146 4.04 7.36 9.09
N ILE A 147 2.72 7.36 9.03
CA ILE A 147 1.83 7.53 10.18
C ILE A 147 0.94 6.29 10.30
N VAL A 148 0.78 5.80 11.52
CA VAL A 148 -0.26 4.81 11.87
C VAL A 148 -1.29 5.57 12.70
N PRO A 149 -2.56 5.65 12.29
CA PRO A 149 -3.60 6.25 13.11
C PRO A 149 -3.75 5.47 14.42
N HIS A 150 -3.79 6.17 15.54
CA HIS A 150 -4.27 5.62 16.80
C HIS A 150 -5.80 5.74 16.77
N LEU A 151 -6.47 4.59 16.72
CA LEU A 151 -7.93 4.48 16.89
C LEU A 151 -8.21 4.14 18.35
#